data_AF-A0A1V1P803-F1
#
_entry.id   AF-A0A1V1P803-F1
#
_cell.length_a   1.000
_cell.length_b   1.000
_cell.length_c   1.000
_cell.angle_alpha   90.00
_cell.angle_beta   90.00
_cell.angle_gamma   90.00
#
_symmetry.space_group_name_H-M   'P 1'
#
loop_
_entity.id
_entity.type
_entity.pdbx_description
1 polymer ?
#
loop_
_entity_poly.entity_id
_entity_poly.type
_entity_poly.pdbx_seq_one_letter_code
_entity_poly.pdbx_strand_id
1 'polypeptide(L)'
;MKNLVIILMITGLLLSNTVIANDIDVNQDGQTGIPEAIYSLKVAAGMSESVPSNRHSLDAADGDPKDALYVDNDGKIIIKNKLEIKRYDVTLTNTEIDLGKQLQDLLRKYQNIRVQLPENSTWTWNQTISVYEDHTLQIWGTGTTDVNTISVTINMTEQKYRVVGGIENRYPARSQVFKNGHLYIRLVHVVETINDDRPINREKHTALFSTYDDGARIDFLFSKAWTTENLCCFGGGRGFGHISFGHTYHYMNDSCTVRDTVYSVSTDNGWDFDSQGGIVSNHLITQGKAVEFQRDPKIKYLYGGVISELPGDGAYVDAPLHIQGNILSEGDICIGKCD
;
A
#
# COMPACT_ATOMS: atom_id res chain seq x y z
N MET A 1 24.77 -35.26 -33.87
CA MET A 1 25.34 -33.93 -34.18
C MET A 1 25.87 -33.35 -32.89
N LYS A 2 27.18 -33.11 -32.78
CA LYS A 2 27.80 -32.56 -31.57
C LYS A 2 27.64 -31.04 -31.61
N ASN A 3 26.85 -30.48 -30.69
CA ASN A 3 26.79 -29.04 -30.49
C ASN A 3 28.02 -28.62 -29.67
N LEU A 4 28.85 -27.78 -30.29
CA LEU A 4 30.02 -27.16 -29.68
C LEU A 4 29.53 -25.99 -28.84
N VAL A 5 29.70 -26.05 -27.52
CA VAL A 5 29.48 -24.91 -26.61
C VAL A 5 30.80 -24.20 -26.41
N ILE A 6 30.91 -22.97 -26.90
CA ILE A 6 32.06 -22.09 -26.70
C ILE A 6 31.75 -21.23 -25.47
N ILE A 7 32.51 -21.42 -24.39
CA ILE A 7 32.48 -20.54 -23.21
C ILE A 7 33.60 -19.51 -23.37
N LEU A 8 33.24 -18.25 -23.64
CA LEU A 8 34.15 -17.12 -23.60
C LEU A 8 34.22 -16.58 -22.17
N MET A 9 35.34 -16.76 -21.48
CA MET A 9 35.63 -16.02 -20.24
C MET A 9 36.28 -14.68 -20.61
N ILE A 10 35.58 -13.58 -20.38
CA ILE A 10 36.16 -12.24 -20.37
C ILE A 10 36.30 -11.82 -18.90
N THR A 11 37.53 -11.65 -18.45
CA THR A 11 37.86 -11.09 -17.14
C THR A 11 37.93 -9.57 -17.24
N GLY A 12 37.08 -8.86 -16.49
CA GLY A 12 37.27 -7.43 -16.22
C GLY A 12 36.00 -6.60 -16.00
N LEU A 13 35.85 -6.13 -14.77
CA LEU A 13 35.14 -4.92 -14.31
C LEU A 13 33.59 -4.81 -14.46
N LEU A 14 32.94 -4.71 -13.28
CA LEU A 14 31.75 -3.89 -12.97
C LEU A 14 30.67 -3.76 -14.06
N LEU A 15 29.78 -4.75 -14.20
CA LEU A 15 28.40 -4.53 -14.68
C LEU A 15 27.49 -5.64 -14.11
N SER A 16 26.26 -5.26 -13.75
CA SER A 16 25.19 -6.13 -13.26
C SER A 16 24.89 -7.28 -14.23
N ASN A 17 25.00 -8.52 -13.77
CA ASN A 17 24.63 -9.69 -14.55
C ASN A 17 23.12 -9.92 -14.48
N THR A 18 22.42 -9.66 -15.58
CA THR A 18 21.09 -10.22 -15.83
C THR A 18 21.28 -11.60 -16.45
N VAL A 19 20.86 -12.65 -15.75
CA VAL A 19 20.76 -13.99 -16.34
C VAL A 19 19.35 -14.13 -16.91
N ILE A 20 19.23 -14.17 -18.24
CA ILE A 20 18.02 -14.62 -18.91
C ILE A 20 18.18 -16.13 -19.09
N ALA A 21 17.52 -16.92 -18.24
CA ALA A 21 17.36 -18.34 -18.48
C ALA A 21 16.12 -18.52 -19.38
N ASN A 22 16.34 -18.92 -20.64
CA ASN A 22 15.29 -19.53 -21.44
C ASN A 22 14.88 -20.85 -20.78
N ASP A 23 13.62 -21.27 -20.99
CA ASP A 23 13.06 -22.53 -20.53
C ASP A 23 13.97 -23.71 -20.93
N ILE A 24 14.86 -24.12 -20.02
CA ILE A 24 15.64 -25.34 -20.16
C ILE A 24 14.74 -26.44 -19.64
N ASP A 25 14.21 -27.21 -20.59
CA ASP A 25 13.66 -28.54 -20.38
C ASP A 25 14.70 -29.36 -19.62
N VAL A 26 14.44 -29.58 -18.33
CA VAL A 26 15.37 -30.21 -17.41
C VAL A 26 15.30 -31.71 -17.63
N ASN A 27 16.01 -32.20 -18.64
CA ASN A 27 16.25 -33.63 -18.77
C ASN A 27 16.95 -34.13 -17.50
N GLN A 28 16.25 -34.99 -16.76
CA GLN A 28 16.77 -35.67 -15.58
C GLN A 28 17.82 -36.68 -16.04
N ASP A 29 18.98 -36.73 -15.38
CA ASP A 29 19.86 -37.87 -15.61
C ASP A 29 19.15 -39.14 -15.10
N GLY A 30 19.18 -40.20 -15.90
CA GLY A 30 18.49 -41.46 -15.64
C GLY A 30 19.10 -42.31 -14.52
N GLN A 31 20.02 -41.78 -13.71
CA GLN A 31 20.68 -42.51 -12.63
C GLN A 31 20.45 -41.89 -11.24
N THR A 32 20.32 -40.57 -11.14
CA THR A 32 20.19 -39.84 -9.87
C THR A 32 18.88 -39.06 -9.75
N GLY A 33 18.18 -38.82 -10.86
CA GLY A 33 16.97 -37.99 -10.90
C GLY A 33 17.24 -36.51 -10.64
N ILE A 34 18.51 -36.08 -10.66
CA ILE A 34 18.90 -34.68 -10.44
C ILE A 34 18.92 -33.95 -11.80
N PRO A 35 18.37 -32.74 -11.88
CA PRO A 35 18.60 -31.81 -12.99
C PRO A 35 20.09 -31.70 -13.38
N GLU A 36 20.45 -31.94 -14.65
CA GLU A 36 21.84 -31.79 -15.15
C GLU A 36 22.44 -30.40 -14.83
N ALA A 37 21.59 -29.37 -14.70
CA ALA A 37 22.00 -28.03 -14.27
C ALA A 37 22.60 -28.01 -12.84
N ILE A 38 22.06 -28.79 -11.91
CA ILE A 38 22.56 -28.89 -10.53
C ILE A 38 23.88 -29.66 -10.51
N TYR A 39 24.03 -30.68 -11.37
CA TYR A 39 25.30 -31.40 -11.51
C TYR A 39 26.41 -30.49 -12.07
N SER A 40 26.09 -29.70 -13.09
CA SER A 40 27.01 -28.74 -13.71
C SER A 40 27.46 -27.64 -12.74
N LEU A 41 26.55 -27.16 -11.87
CA LEU A 41 26.85 -26.20 -10.81
C LEU A 41 27.75 -26.77 -9.72
N LYS A 42 27.55 -28.04 -9.31
CA LYS A 42 28.42 -28.72 -8.33
C LYS A 42 29.85 -28.89 -8.84
N VAL A 43 30.01 -29.26 -10.11
CA VAL A 43 31.32 -29.43 -10.75
C VAL A 43 32.04 -28.07 -10.91
N ALA A 44 31.31 -27.02 -11.31
CA ALA A 44 31.87 -25.67 -11.44
C ALA A 44 32.29 -25.05 -10.10
N ALA A 45 31.67 -25.46 -8.99
CA ALA A 45 31.96 -24.99 -7.63
C ALA A 45 33.07 -25.80 -6.91
N GLY A 46 33.66 -26.82 -7.56
CA GLY A 46 34.74 -27.63 -6.97
C GLY A 46 34.33 -28.51 -5.79
N MET A 47 33.04 -28.84 -5.67
CA MET A 47 32.52 -29.63 -4.54
C MET A 47 32.72 -31.13 -4.77
N SER A 48 33.25 -31.82 -3.76
CA SER A 48 33.42 -33.29 -3.72
C SER A 48 32.08 -34.04 -3.82
N GLU A 49 32.08 -35.20 -4.48
CA GLU A 49 30.90 -36.07 -4.70
C GLU A 49 30.26 -36.63 -3.40
N SER A 50 30.90 -36.48 -2.24
CA SER A 50 30.51 -37.16 -1.00
C SER A 50 30.10 -36.24 0.15
N VAL A 51 29.41 -35.12 -0.11
CA VAL A 51 28.71 -34.40 0.96
C VAL A 51 27.36 -35.09 1.24
N PRO A 52 27.10 -35.61 2.45
CA PRO A 52 25.81 -36.17 2.80
C PRO A 52 24.76 -35.08 2.60
N SER A 53 23.89 -35.25 1.62
CA SER A 53 22.85 -34.27 1.34
C SER A 53 21.76 -34.37 2.41
N ASN A 54 21.80 -33.54 3.43
CA ASN A 54 20.61 -33.13 4.18
C ASN A 54 19.82 -32.10 3.36
N ARG A 55 19.44 -32.56 2.16
CA ARG A 55 18.51 -32.11 1.11
C ARG A 55 18.00 -30.65 0.96
N HIS A 56 18.32 -29.64 1.76
CA HIS A 56 17.64 -28.33 1.64
C HIS A 56 18.45 -27.06 1.93
N SER A 57 19.78 -27.09 2.01
CA SER A 57 20.57 -25.87 2.16
C SER A 57 21.91 -25.91 1.43
N LEU A 58 22.30 -24.79 0.82
CA LEU A 58 23.71 -24.48 0.60
C LEU A 58 24.25 -23.90 1.91
N ASP A 59 25.34 -24.47 2.42
CA ASP A 59 26.02 -23.91 3.58
C ASP A 59 26.46 -22.48 3.27
N ALA A 60 26.28 -21.56 4.22
CA ALA A 60 26.80 -20.21 4.11
C ALA A 60 28.32 -20.26 3.95
N ALA A 61 28.88 -19.48 3.03
CA ALA A 61 30.31 -19.49 2.73
C ALA A 61 31.19 -19.12 3.94
N ASP A 62 30.63 -18.41 4.92
CA ASP A 62 31.24 -18.01 6.18
C ASP A 62 30.76 -18.83 7.40
N GLY A 63 29.85 -19.78 7.19
CA GLY A 63 29.25 -20.59 8.24
C GLY A 63 28.18 -19.88 9.08
N ASP A 64 27.75 -18.65 8.75
CA ASP A 64 26.63 -18.01 9.44
C ASP A 64 25.29 -18.53 8.90
N PRO A 65 24.47 -19.22 9.71
CA PRO A 65 23.17 -19.75 9.27
C PRO A 65 22.17 -18.67 8.82
N LYS A 66 22.43 -17.37 9.03
CA LYS A 66 21.61 -16.26 8.52
C LYS A 66 21.75 -16.05 7.01
N ASP A 67 22.91 -16.36 6.45
CA ASP A 67 23.21 -16.20 5.01
C ASP A 67 23.01 -17.49 4.21
N ALA A 68 22.49 -18.54 4.86
CA ALA A 68 22.15 -19.79 4.19
C ALA A 68 20.99 -19.61 3.22
N LEU A 69 21.16 -20.16 2.01
CA LEU A 69 20.13 -20.25 0.99
C LEU A 69 19.35 -21.55 1.22
N TYR A 70 18.06 -21.45 1.51
CA TYR A 70 17.19 -22.61 1.70
C TYR A 70 16.38 -22.88 0.44
N VAL A 71 16.03 -24.14 0.19
CA VAL A 71 15.09 -24.50 -0.87
C VAL A 71 13.93 -25.25 -0.25
N ASP A 72 12.71 -24.75 -0.43
CA ASP A 72 11.51 -25.38 0.10
C ASP A 72 11.15 -26.68 -0.65
N ASN A 73 10.10 -27.36 -0.16
CA ASN A 73 9.64 -28.62 -0.75
C ASN A 73 9.06 -28.46 -2.17
N ASP A 74 8.76 -27.23 -2.58
CA ASP A 74 8.26 -26.89 -3.92
C ASP A 74 9.39 -26.42 -4.86
N GLY A 75 10.64 -26.48 -4.41
CA GLY A 75 11.80 -26.06 -5.19
C GLY A 75 12.05 -24.55 -5.21
N LYS A 76 11.39 -23.76 -4.35
CA LYS A 76 11.59 -22.32 -4.26
C LYS A 76 12.73 -21.97 -3.32
N ILE A 77 13.51 -20.98 -3.71
CA ILE A 77 14.60 -20.44 -2.91
C ILE A 77 14.02 -19.54 -1.79
N ILE A 78 14.24 -19.94 -0.54
CA ILE A 78 13.99 -19.12 0.66
C ILE A 78 15.32 -18.50 1.09
N ILE A 79 15.45 -17.19 0.92
CA ILE A 79 16.57 -16.43 1.48
C ILE A 79 16.16 -16.03 2.91
N LYS A 80 16.77 -16.66 3.92
CA LYS A 80 16.49 -16.39 5.35
C LYS A 80 17.20 -15.14 5.88
N ASN A 81 17.70 -14.29 5.00
CA ASN A 81 18.01 -12.94 5.40
C ASN A 81 16.71 -12.27 5.80
N LYS A 82 16.67 -11.76 7.04
CA LYS A 82 15.69 -10.77 7.47
C LYS A 82 15.82 -9.65 6.45
N LEU A 83 15.00 -9.69 5.41
CA LEU A 83 15.10 -8.79 4.27
C LEU A 83 14.72 -7.43 4.84
N GLU A 84 15.74 -6.67 5.24
CA GLU A 84 15.54 -5.33 5.75
C GLU A 84 15.13 -4.53 4.53
N ILE A 85 13.82 -4.38 4.34
CA ILE A 85 13.26 -3.54 3.30
C ILE A 85 13.64 -2.10 3.67
N LYS A 86 14.80 -1.68 3.18
CA LYS A 86 15.31 -0.32 3.40
C LYS A 86 14.33 0.66 2.79
N ARG A 87 13.99 1.69 3.57
CA ARG A 87 13.14 2.78 3.10
C ARG A 87 13.92 3.62 2.09
N TYR A 88 13.34 3.83 0.92
CA TYR A 88 13.85 4.72 -0.10
C TYR A 88 13.26 6.12 0.10
N ASP A 89 14.09 7.07 0.53
CA ASP A 89 13.70 8.45 0.76
C ASP A 89 14.08 9.30 -0.46
N VAL A 90 13.13 10.06 -1.00
CA VAL A 90 13.33 10.92 -2.17
C VAL A 90 12.55 12.22 -2.03
N THR A 91 13.14 13.33 -2.46
CA THR A 91 12.46 14.61 -2.64
C THR A 91 12.14 14.80 -4.12
N LEU A 92 10.86 14.93 -4.45
CA LEU A 92 10.45 15.22 -5.83
C LEU A 92 10.48 16.74 -6.04
N THR A 93 11.05 17.18 -7.16
CA THR A 93 11.15 18.62 -7.51
C THR A 93 10.52 18.97 -8.85
N ASN A 94 10.26 17.98 -9.71
CA ASN A 94 9.67 18.22 -11.02
C ASN A 94 8.14 18.17 -10.94
N THR A 95 7.50 19.34 -10.89
CA THR A 95 6.04 19.49 -10.86
C THR A 95 5.38 19.44 -12.24
N GLU A 96 6.15 19.39 -13.33
CA GLU A 96 5.62 19.29 -14.70
C GLU A 96 5.16 17.86 -15.03
N ILE A 97 5.72 16.86 -14.34
CA ILE A 97 5.33 15.46 -14.49
C ILE A 97 4.24 15.15 -13.45
N ASP A 98 3.15 14.53 -13.89
CA ASP A 98 2.08 14.05 -13.01
C ASP A 98 2.65 13.24 -11.82
N LEU A 99 2.26 13.64 -10.62
CA LEU A 99 2.72 13.04 -9.37
C LEU A 99 2.41 11.53 -9.35
N GLY A 100 1.22 11.13 -9.80
CA GLY A 100 0.82 9.71 -9.89
C GLY A 100 1.78 8.89 -10.75
N LYS A 101 2.23 9.45 -11.89
CA LYS A 101 3.27 8.80 -12.73
C LYS A 101 4.58 8.61 -11.95
N GLN A 102 5.07 9.65 -11.30
CA GLN A 102 6.33 9.60 -10.54
C GLN A 102 6.24 8.58 -9.39
N LEU A 103 5.13 8.58 -8.65
CA LEU A 103 4.87 7.64 -7.57
C LEU A 103 4.79 6.19 -8.06
N GLN A 104 4.09 5.95 -9.18
CA GLN A 104 3.97 4.61 -9.76
C GLN A 104 5.31 4.07 -10.24
N ASP A 105 6.18 4.91 -10.81
CA ASP A 105 7.52 4.52 -11.23
C ASP A 105 8.45 4.20 -10.05
N LEU A 106 8.26 4.86 -8.89
CA LEU A 106 8.95 4.50 -7.66
C LEU A 106 8.43 3.17 -7.09
N LEU A 107 7.12 2.97 -7.04
CA LEU A 107 6.48 1.74 -6.53
C LEU A 107 6.84 0.48 -7.33
N ARG A 108 7.21 0.63 -8.60
CA ARG A 108 7.74 -0.48 -9.42
C ARG A 108 9.15 -0.90 -9.04
N LYS A 109 9.90 -0.05 -8.34
CA LYS A 109 11.32 -0.25 -8.02
C LYS A 109 11.55 -0.57 -6.55
N TYR A 110 10.72 -0.02 -5.66
CA TYR A 110 10.92 -0.08 -4.22
C TYR A 110 9.62 -0.43 -3.51
N GLN A 111 9.75 -1.22 -2.43
CA GLN A 111 8.61 -1.65 -1.62
C GLN A 111 8.28 -0.67 -0.49
N ASN A 112 9.28 0.06 0.05
CA ASN A 112 9.09 1.01 1.14
C ASN A 112 9.65 2.38 0.74
N ILE A 113 8.77 3.35 0.49
CA ILE A 113 9.13 4.64 -0.11
C ILE A 113 8.63 5.78 0.77
N ARG A 114 9.46 6.81 0.94
CA ARG A 114 9.02 8.13 1.40
C ARG A 114 9.36 9.19 0.37
N VAL A 115 8.32 9.87 -0.08
CA VAL A 115 8.38 10.99 -1.00
C VAL A 115 8.18 12.28 -0.21
N GLN A 116 9.09 13.23 -0.35
CA GLN A 116 8.98 14.59 0.15
C GLN A 116 8.59 15.55 -0.96
N LEU A 117 7.59 16.38 -0.70
CA LEU A 117 7.12 17.45 -1.57
C LEU A 117 7.53 18.81 -0.95
N PRO A 118 8.30 19.65 -1.65
CA PRO A 118 8.77 20.93 -1.13
C PRO A 118 7.65 21.89 -0.74
N GLU A 119 7.86 22.70 0.28
CA GLU A 119 6.93 23.73 0.73
C GLU A 119 6.60 24.70 -0.41
N ASN A 120 5.37 25.23 -0.45
CA ASN A 120 4.89 26.14 -1.50
C ASN A 120 4.92 25.54 -2.93
N SER A 121 4.86 24.22 -3.05
CA SER A 121 4.75 23.54 -4.35
C SER A 121 3.31 23.13 -4.66
N THR A 122 3.00 23.09 -5.96
CA THR A 122 1.73 22.60 -6.49
C THR A 122 2.00 21.44 -7.44
N TRP A 123 1.30 20.34 -7.21
CA TRP A 123 1.43 19.10 -7.97
C TRP A 123 0.12 18.76 -8.64
N THR A 124 0.19 18.10 -9.80
CA THR A 124 -0.99 17.48 -10.43
C THR A 124 -0.96 15.97 -10.20
N TRP A 125 -2.07 15.38 -9.77
CA TRP A 125 -2.23 13.94 -9.61
C TRP A 125 -3.54 13.47 -10.26
N ASN A 126 -3.45 13.15 -11.55
CA ASN A 126 -4.56 12.64 -12.36
C ASN A 126 -4.40 11.14 -12.68
N GLN A 127 -3.19 10.58 -12.51
CA GLN A 127 -2.98 9.15 -12.73
C GLN A 127 -3.24 8.30 -11.48
N THR A 128 -4.09 7.29 -11.63
CA THR A 128 -4.26 6.23 -10.63
C THR A 128 -2.95 5.45 -10.42
N ILE A 129 -2.58 5.24 -9.16
CA ILE A 129 -1.47 4.37 -8.76
C ILE A 129 -1.97 3.13 -8.03
N SER A 130 -1.14 2.09 -8.02
CA SER A 130 -1.34 0.87 -7.23
C SER A 130 -0.22 0.75 -6.20
N VAL A 131 -0.56 0.88 -4.91
CA VAL A 131 0.31 0.48 -3.80
C VAL A 131 0.15 -1.03 -3.64
N TYR A 132 1.14 -1.77 -4.15
CA TYR A 132 1.12 -3.22 -4.24
C TYR A 132 1.10 -3.91 -2.87
N GLU A 133 0.89 -5.24 -2.87
CA GLU A 133 0.91 -6.04 -1.65
C GLU A 133 2.22 -5.85 -0.88
N ASP A 134 2.10 -5.66 0.43
CA ASP A 134 3.20 -5.40 1.37
C ASP A 134 4.05 -4.13 1.05
N HIS A 135 3.61 -3.25 0.15
CA HIS A 135 4.29 -1.99 -0.13
C HIS A 135 3.84 -0.87 0.82
N THR A 136 4.77 0.01 1.20
CA THR A 136 4.50 1.25 1.92
C THR A 136 4.88 2.44 1.07
N LEU A 137 3.94 3.37 0.86
CA LEU A 137 4.18 4.67 0.26
C LEU A 137 3.80 5.79 1.23
N GLN A 138 4.79 6.60 1.60
CA GLN A 138 4.61 7.81 2.39
C GLN A 138 4.77 9.04 1.50
N ILE A 139 3.74 9.89 1.41
CA ILE A 139 3.75 11.18 0.69
C ILE A 139 3.69 12.29 1.73
N TRP A 140 4.78 13.04 1.85
CA TRP A 140 4.96 14.05 2.90
C TRP A 140 5.18 15.41 2.25
N GLY A 141 4.26 16.34 2.47
CA GLY A 141 4.58 17.75 2.32
C GLY A 141 5.63 18.17 3.35
N THR A 142 6.48 19.11 2.98
CA THR A 142 7.38 19.78 3.94
C THR A 142 6.69 21.05 4.46
N GLY A 143 6.95 21.40 5.72
CA GLY A 143 6.35 22.56 6.37
C GLY A 143 5.82 22.26 7.78
N THR A 144 4.82 23.04 8.18
CA THR A 144 4.21 23.04 9.52
C THR A 144 3.07 22.03 9.66
N THR A 145 2.84 21.57 10.89
CA THR A 145 1.74 20.65 11.25
C THR A 145 0.40 21.35 11.45
N ASP A 146 0.35 22.68 11.44
CA ASP A 146 -0.91 23.43 11.45
C ASP A 146 -1.58 23.35 10.08
N VAL A 147 -2.74 22.68 10.05
CA VAL A 147 -3.51 22.39 8.84
C VAL A 147 -3.92 23.66 8.07
N ASN A 148 -4.09 24.78 8.78
CA ASN A 148 -4.48 26.05 8.16
C ASN A 148 -3.34 26.64 7.31
N THR A 149 -2.10 26.26 7.61
CA THR A 149 -0.87 26.80 7.00
C THR A 149 -0.18 25.84 6.04
N ILE A 150 -0.78 24.68 5.75
CA ILE A 150 -0.27 23.76 4.72
C ILE A 150 -0.21 24.46 3.37
N SER A 151 0.97 24.46 2.76
CA SER A 151 1.28 25.13 1.49
C SER A 151 1.56 24.18 0.31
N VAL A 152 1.77 22.89 0.57
CA VAL A 152 1.87 21.87 -0.49
C VAL A 152 0.48 21.53 -0.99
N THR A 153 0.23 21.77 -2.27
CA THR A 153 -1.07 21.51 -2.90
C THR A 153 -0.95 20.38 -3.93
N ILE A 154 -1.90 19.44 -3.92
CA ILE A 154 -2.05 18.38 -4.90
C ILE A 154 -3.41 18.57 -5.59
N ASN A 155 -3.37 19.02 -6.83
CA ASN A 155 -4.53 19.21 -7.68
C ASN A 155 -4.90 17.93 -8.44
N MET A 156 -6.19 17.63 -8.47
CA MET A 156 -6.78 16.49 -9.15
C MET A 156 -7.89 17.01 -10.05
N THR A 157 -7.57 17.26 -11.33
CA THR A 157 -8.41 18.04 -12.24
C THR A 157 -8.98 17.22 -13.39
N GLU A 158 -8.48 15.99 -13.61
CA GLU A 158 -8.92 15.13 -14.70
C GLU A 158 -9.38 13.78 -14.19
N GLN A 159 -10.47 13.25 -14.74
CA GLN A 159 -11.01 11.95 -14.35
C GLN A 159 -10.84 10.93 -15.47
N LYS A 160 -10.52 9.70 -15.06
CA LYS A 160 -10.68 8.53 -15.93
C LYS A 160 -12.15 8.13 -15.92
N TYR A 161 -12.59 7.53 -17.02
CA TYR A 161 -13.89 6.87 -17.08
C TYR A 161 -13.71 5.44 -17.56
N ARG A 162 -14.73 4.63 -17.30
CA ARG A 162 -14.76 3.25 -17.76
C ARG A 162 -16.10 2.96 -18.40
N VAL A 163 -16.07 2.35 -19.58
CA VAL A 163 -17.29 1.92 -20.27
C VAL A 163 -17.67 0.54 -19.75
N VAL A 164 -18.81 0.44 -19.07
CA VAL A 164 -19.36 -0.83 -18.57
C VAL A 164 -20.77 -0.98 -19.16
N GLY A 165 -21.01 -2.04 -19.91
CA GLY A 165 -22.29 -2.24 -20.59
C GLY A 165 -22.69 -1.12 -21.55
N GLY A 166 -21.70 -0.43 -22.14
CA GLY A 166 -21.93 0.72 -23.03
C GLY A 166 -22.18 2.06 -22.33
N ILE A 167 -22.16 2.10 -21.00
CA ILE A 167 -22.33 3.32 -20.22
C ILE A 167 -20.97 3.81 -19.74
N GLU A 168 -20.67 5.09 -19.96
CA GLU A 168 -19.51 5.74 -19.35
C GLU A 168 -19.77 5.96 -17.86
N ASN A 169 -18.95 5.32 -17.03
CA ASN A 169 -18.99 5.48 -15.59
C ASN A 169 -17.74 6.24 -15.14
N ARG A 170 -17.92 7.18 -14.22
CA ARG A 170 -16.81 7.95 -13.65
C ARG A 170 -15.94 7.07 -12.74
N TYR A 171 -14.64 7.33 -12.78
CA TYR A 171 -13.60 6.57 -12.07
C TYR A 171 -12.69 7.52 -11.28
N PRO A 172 -13.05 7.90 -10.04
CA PRO A 172 -12.32 8.90 -9.26
C PRO A 172 -10.95 8.43 -8.74
N ALA A 173 -10.68 7.12 -8.71
CA ALA A 173 -9.51 6.56 -8.05
C ALA A 173 -8.17 7.20 -8.45
N ARG A 174 -7.41 7.64 -7.44
CA ARG A 174 -6.02 8.09 -7.51
C ARG A 174 -5.06 7.12 -6.87
N SER A 175 -5.50 6.37 -5.87
CA SER A 175 -4.75 5.24 -5.34
C SER A 175 -5.62 4.02 -5.12
N GLN A 176 -5.03 2.86 -5.38
CA GLN A 176 -5.51 1.56 -4.96
C GLN A 176 -4.46 0.98 -4.01
N VAL A 177 -4.84 0.69 -2.78
CA VAL A 177 -3.94 0.10 -1.78
C VAL A 177 -4.32 -1.34 -1.59
N PHE A 178 -3.48 -2.27 -2.02
CA PHE A 178 -3.76 -3.71 -1.95
C PHE A 178 -3.40 -4.32 -0.59
N LYS A 179 -3.59 -5.63 -0.45
CA LYS A 179 -3.35 -6.43 0.75
C LYS A 179 -2.08 -6.03 1.50
N ASN A 180 -2.19 -5.74 2.81
CA ASN A 180 -1.09 -5.23 3.66
C ASN A 180 -0.35 -3.98 3.15
N GLY A 181 -0.77 -3.39 2.04
CA GLY A 181 -0.21 -2.17 1.50
C GLY A 181 -0.56 -0.99 2.41
N HIS A 182 0.30 0.02 2.43
CA HIS A 182 0.13 1.20 3.28
C HIS A 182 0.38 2.47 2.50
N LEU A 183 -0.66 3.27 2.31
CA LEU A 183 -0.55 4.65 1.84
C LEU A 183 -0.64 5.61 3.03
N TYR A 184 0.33 6.50 3.14
CA TYR A 184 0.40 7.47 4.22
C TYR A 184 0.56 8.87 3.61
N ILE A 185 -0.41 9.74 3.82
CA ILE A 185 -0.46 11.10 3.27
C ILE A 185 -0.40 12.11 4.41
N ARG A 186 0.55 13.05 4.34
CA ARG A 186 0.81 13.99 5.42
C ARG A 186 1.21 15.38 4.93
N LEU A 187 0.74 16.43 5.60
CA LEU A 187 1.09 17.83 5.33
C LEU A 187 0.78 18.26 3.88
N VAL A 188 -0.33 17.79 3.33
CA VAL A 188 -0.76 18.15 1.98
C VAL A 188 -2.18 18.70 1.96
N HIS A 189 -2.43 19.56 0.98
CA HIS A 189 -3.75 20.02 0.60
C HIS A 189 -4.17 19.32 -0.70
N VAL A 190 -5.08 18.37 -0.61
CA VAL A 190 -5.67 17.72 -1.79
C VAL A 190 -6.82 18.59 -2.29
N VAL A 191 -6.80 18.96 -3.57
CA VAL A 191 -7.85 19.75 -4.21
C VAL A 191 -8.33 18.99 -5.44
N GLU A 192 -9.58 18.55 -5.43
CA GLU A 192 -10.21 17.83 -6.52
C GLU A 192 -11.44 18.61 -7.01
N THR A 193 -11.52 18.84 -8.33
CA THR A 193 -12.46 19.81 -8.94
C THR A 193 -13.21 19.28 -10.16
N ILE A 194 -13.25 17.97 -10.39
CA ILE A 194 -13.76 17.41 -11.65
C ILE A 194 -15.28 17.63 -11.77
N ASN A 195 -16.04 17.44 -10.69
CA ASN A 195 -17.49 17.64 -10.66
C ASN A 195 -18.28 16.86 -11.74
N ASP A 196 -17.93 15.60 -11.95
CA ASP A 196 -18.50 14.74 -13.00
C ASP A 196 -19.88 14.19 -12.61
N ASP A 197 -20.93 14.36 -13.42
CA ASP A 197 -22.30 13.88 -13.14
C ASP A 197 -22.57 12.44 -13.57
N ARG A 198 -21.61 11.77 -14.22
CA ARG A 198 -21.76 10.39 -14.68
C ARG A 198 -22.01 9.42 -13.52
N PRO A 199 -22.67 8.27 -13.77
CA PRO A 199 -22.83 7.24 -12.76
C PRO A 199 -21.47 6.74 -12.26
N ILE A 200 -21.39 6.40 -10.98
CA ILE A 200 -20.18 5.81 -10.40
C ILE A 200 -19.92 4.41 -10.96
N ASN A 201 -18.66 4.10 -11.25
CA ASN A 201 -18.27 2.76 -11.68
C ASN A 201 -18.63 1.71 -10.61
N ARG A 202 -19.50 0.76 -10.97
CA ARG A 202 -19.98 -0.32 -10.09
C ARG A 202 -18.99 -1.48 -9.95
N GLU A 203 -17.96 -1.54 -10.79
CA GLU A 203 -17.01 -2.65 -10.81
C GLU A 203 -15.84 -2.48 -9.84
N LYS A 204 -15.78 -1.35 -9.12
CA LYS A 204 -14.86 -0.94 -8.04
C LYS A 204 -14.59 0.58 -8.13
N HIS A 205 -14.09 1.18 -7.05
CA HIS A 205 -13.39 2.48 -7.01
C HIS A 205 -14.29 3.72 -6.87
N THR A 206 -15.01 3.82 -5.75
CA THR A 206 -15.98 4.89 -5.47
C THR A 206 -15.41 6.16 -4.84
N ALA A 207 -14.09 6.20 -4.59
CA ALA A 207 -13.40 7.31 -3.92
C ALA A 207 -12.04 7.60 -4.54
N LEU A 208 -11.42 8.71 -4.12
CA LEU A 208 -10.07 9.09 -4.55
C LEU A 208 -9.01 8.11 -4.05
N PHE A 209 -9.12 7.64 -2.80
CA PHE A 209 -8.16 6.73 -2.19
C PHE A 209 -8.88 5.47 -1.69
N SER A 210 -8.59 4.32 -2.29
CA SER A 210 -9.33 3.09 -2.01
C SER A 210 -8.41 2.01 -1.44
N THR A 211 -8.84 1.36 -0.36
CA THR A 211 -8.22 0.11 0.12
C THR A 211 -8.85 -1.11 -0.57
N TYR A 212 -8.03 -2.09 -0.91
CA TYR A 212 -8.36 -3.36 -1.54
C TYR A 212 -7.73 -4.49 -0.72
N ASP A 213 -8.51 -5.55 -0.50
CA ASP A 213 -8.05 -6.77 0.18
C ASP A 213 -7.64 -6.55 1.65
N ASP A 214 -7.28 -7.62 2.34
CA ASP A 214 -7.07 -7.63 3.79
C ASP A 214 -5.84 -6.83 4.22
N GLY A 215 -5.97 -6.06 5.29
CA GLY A 215 -4.84 -5.35 5.91
C GLY A 215 -4.37 -4.11 5.14
N ALA A 216 -5.01 -3.76 4.02
CA ALA A 216 -4.72 -2.52 3.30
C ALA A 216 -5.01 -1.30 4.19
N ARG A 217 -4.10 -0.32 4.17
CA ARG A 217 -4.14 0.83 5.07
C ARG A 217 -3.98 2.16 4.35
N ILE A 218 -4.82 3.14 4.71
CA ILE A 218 -4.67 4.55 4.31
C ILE A 218 -4.63 5.41 5.57
N ASP A 219 -3.60 6.25 5.72
CA ASP A 219 -3.54 7.27 6.78
C ASP A 219 -3.52 8.68 6.15
N PHE A 220 -4.41 9.55 6.59
CA PHE A 220 -4.40 10.99 6.32
C PHE A 220 -4.12 11.76 7.59
N LEU A 221 -2.97 12.41 7.68
CA LEU A 221 -2.52 13.08 8.89
C LEU A 221 -2.10 14.52 8.63
N PHE A 222 -2.54 15.46 9.49
CA PHE A 222 -2.21 16.88 9.37
C PHE A 222 -2.39 17.37 7.93
N SER A 223 -3.55 17.10 7.35
CA SER A 223 -3.81 17.30 5.91
C SER A 223 -5.19 17.90 5.71
N LYS A 224 -5.41 18.53 4.56
CA LYS A 224 -6.75 19.02 4.18
C LYS A 224 -7.13 18.53 2.79
N ALA A 225 -8.41 18.33 2.57
CA ALA A 225 -8.97 17.87 1.31
C ALA A 225 -10.21 18.70 0.94
N TRP A 226 -10.26 19.21 -0.28
CA TRP A 226 -11.40 19.88 -0.90
C TRP A 226 -11.80 19.13 -2.17
N THR A 227 -12.89 18.36 -2.11
CA THR A 227 -13.20 17.41 -3.18
C THR A 227 -14.66 17.49 -3.61
N THR A 228 -14.92 17.17 -4.88
CA THR A 228 -16.25 16.89 -5.43
C THR A 228 -16.59 15.38 -5.39
N GLU A 229 -15.64 14.59 -4.91
CA GLU A 229 -15.64 13.13 -4.82
C GLU A 229 -15.46 12.63 -3.39
N ASN A 230 -15.84 11.38 -3.13
CA ASN A 230 -15.55 10.73 -1.84
C ASN A 230 -14.04 10.64 -1.63
N LEU A 231 -13.58 10.91 -0.40
CA LEU A 231 -12.16 10.96 -0.10
C LEU A 231 -11.55 9.56 -0.05
N CYS A 232 -12.00 8.73 0.90
CA CYS A 232 -11.54 7.35 1.04
C CYS A 232 -12.67 6.35 0.89
N CYS A 233 -12.35 5.12 0.46
CA CYS A 233 -13.29 4.02 0.57
C CYS A 233 -12.64 2.65 0.84
N PHE A 234 -13.44 1.77 1.44
CA PHE A 234 -13.19 0.34 1.41
C PHE A 234 -13.77 -0.20 0.10
N GLY A 235 -12.89 -0.49 -0.87
CA GLY A 235 -13.30 -0.85 -2.22
C GLY A 235 -12.89 -2.28 -2.58
N GLY A 236 -13.83 -3.06 -3.11
CA GLY A 236 -13.56 -4.28 -3.85
C GLY A 236 -12.99 -5.47 -3.07
N GLY A 237 -13.25 -6.67 -3.60
CA GLY A 237 -12.67 -7.91 -3.08
C GLY A 237 -13.42 -8.50 -1.90
N ARG A 238 -12.70 -9.21 -1.03
CA ARG A 238 -13.22 -9.84 0.20
C ARG A 238 -12.56 -9.26 1.46
N GLY A 239 -11.95 -8.08 1.34
CA GLY A 239 -10.96 -7.57 2.28
C GLY A 239 -11.49 -6.68 3.40
N PHE A 240 -10.80 -6.73 4.53
CA PHE A 240 -10.96 -5.80 5.65
C PHE A 240 -9.78 -4.81 5.73
N GLY A 241 -10.06 -3.53 5.53
CA GLY A 241 -9.04 -2.46 5.51
C GLY A 241 -8.99 -1.60 6.77
N HIS A 242 -8.05 -0.66 6.79
CA HIS A 242 -7.92 0.37 7.82
C HIS A 242 -7.75 1.76 7.21
N ILE A 243 -8.57 2.73 7.65
CA ILE A 243 -8.42 4.14 7.27
C ILE A 243 -8.24 4.96 8.54
N SER A 244 -7.22 5.81 8.61
CA SER A 244 -6.99 6.67 9.78
C SER A 244 -6.98 8.14 9.41
N PHE A 245 -7.61 8.96 10.26
CA PHE A 245 -7.54 10.42 10.21
C PHE A 245 -6.96 10.97 11.51
N GLY A 246 -6.10 11.97 11.40
CA GLY A 246 -5.50 12.64 12.56
C GLY A 246 -5.12 14.06 12.21
N HIS A 247 -5.85 15.02 12.77
CA HIS A 247 -5.82 16.43 12.38
C HIS A 247 -6.06 16.59 10.87
N THR A 248 -7.16 16.03 10.38
CA THR A 248 -7.53 16.11 8.96
C THR A 248 -8.78 16.95 8.75
N TYR A 249 -8.80 17.76 7.71
CA TYR A 249 -9.94 18.60 7.37
C TYR A 249 -10.46 18.18 6.00
N HIS A 250 -11.74 17.86 5.88
CA HIS A 250 -12.34 17.46 4.62
C HIS A 250 -13.58 18.33 4.36
N TYR A 251 -13.55 19.10 3.27
CA TYR A 251 -14.69 19.90 2.82
C TYR A 251 -15.10 19.47 1.41
N MET A 252 -16.38 19.60 1.13
CA MET A 252 -16.87 19.53 -0.24
C MET A 252 -16.35 20.77 -0.97
N ASN A 253 -15.79 20.59 -2.16
CA ASN A 253 -15.33 21.69 -2.98
C ASN A 253 -16.51 22.54 -3.43
N ASP A 254 -16.40 23.87 -3.40
CA ASP A 254 -17.44 24.79 -3.85
C ASP A 254 -17.80 24.61 -5.33
N SER A 255 -16.91 24.00 -6.12
CA SER A 255 -17.20 23.64 -7.51
C SER A 255 -18.15 22.44 -7.65
N CYS A 256 -18.51 21.75 -6.56
CA CYS A 256 -19.41 20.61 -6.62
C CYS A 256 -20.86 21.06 -6.83
N THR A 257 -21.45 20.72 -7.97
CA THR A 257 -22.84 21.05 -8.31
C THR A 257 -23.69 19.82 -8.60
N VAL A 258 -23.08 18.65 -8.67
CA VAL A 258 -23.73 17.40 -9.13
C VAL A 258 -24.05 16.46 -7.98
N ARG A 259 -23.73 16.84 -6.74
CA ARG A 259 -23.97 16.06 -5.51
C ARG A 259 -24.32 16.99 -4.36
N ASP A 260 -25.18 16.49 -3.47
CA ASP A 260 -25.52 17.17 -2.21
C ASP A 260 -24.59 16.79 -1.07
N THR A 261 -23.82 15.70 -1.21
CA THR A 261 -22.94 15.17 -0.17
C THR A 261 -21.77 14.41 -0.76
N VAL A 262 -20.59 14.57 -0.16
CA VAL A 262 -19.41 13.71 -0.37
C VAL A 262 -19.02 13.05 0.95
N TYR A 263 -18.44 11.84 0.87
CA TYR A 263 -18.09 11.09 2.07
C TYR A 263 -16.59 11.15 2.37
N SER A 264 -16.22 11.36 3.64
CA SER A 264 -14.85 11.16 4.11
C SER A 264 -14.42 9.70 4.00
N VAL A 265 -15.33 8.79 4.37
CA VAL A 265 -15.19 7.35 4.16
C VAL A 265 -16.51 6.81 3.65
N SER A 266 -16.43 6.05 2.57
CA SER A 266 -17.52 5.25 2.02
C SER A 266 -17.15 3.77 1.94
N THR A 267 -18.16 2.92 1.78
CA THR A 267 -18.00 1.58 1.22
C THR A 267 -18.29 1.64 -0.28
N ASP A 268 -17.67 0.77 -1.05
CA ASP A 268 -18.25 0.42 -2.35
C ASP A 268 -19.52 -0.42 -2.10
N ASN A 269 -20.46 -0.34 -3.04
CA ASN A 269 -21.69 -1.16 -3.08
C ASN A 269 -21.75 -1.94 -4.40
N GLY A 270 -20.58 -2.24 -4.97
CA GLY A 270 -20.41 -2.92 -6.25
C GLY A 270 -20.81 -4.39 -6.18
N TRP A 271 -20.18 -5.23 -7.00
CA TRP A 271 -20.26 -6.69 -6.86
C TRP A 271 -19.51 -7.12 -5.60
N ASP A 272 -20.10 -6.83 -4.45
CA ASP A 272 -19.44 -6.95 -3.16
C ASP A 272 -19.87 -8.24 -2.47
N PHE A 273 -18.86 -9.03 -2.13
CA PHE A 273 -19.02 -10.09 -1.15
C PHE A 273 -19.23 -9.44 0.24
N ASP A 274 -20.00 -10.09 1.12
CA ASP A 274 -20.40 -9.57 2.43
C ASP A 274 -19.23 -9.14 3.35
N SER A 275 -17.99 -9.50 3.01
CA SER A 275 -16.80 -9.23 3.83
C SER A 275 -16.06 -7.92 3.51
N GLN A 276 -16.54 -7.08 2.59
CA GLN A 276 -15.91 -5.78 2.33
C GLN A 276 -16.24 -4.79 3.43
N GLY A 277 -15.22 -4.21 4.06
CA GLY A 277 -15.41 -3.23 5.13
C GLY A 277 -14.08 -2.86 5.77
N GLY A 278 -14.15 -2.26 6.95
CA GLY A 278 -12.93 -1.95 7.67
C GLY A 278 -13.13 -1.09 8.91
N ILE A 279 -12.00 -0.75 9.51
CA ILE A 279 -11.94 0.14 10.67
C ILE A 279 -11.55 1.54 10.21
N VAL A 280 -12.25 2.54 10.73
CA VAL A 280 -11.90 3.94 10.60
C VAL A 280 -11.41 4.46 11.95
N SER A 281 -10.12 4.73 12.07
CA SER A 281 -9.55 5.39 13.26
C SER A 281 -9.67 6.89 13.13
N ASN A 282 -10.59 7.50 13.87
CA ASN A 282 -10.85 8.93 13.80
C ASN A 282 -10.31 9.64 15.03
N HIS A 283 -9.01 9.91 15.04
CA HIS A 283 -8.42 10.64 16.16
C HIS A 283 -8.87 12.11 16.16
N LEU A 284 -8.84 12.78 15.00
CA LEU A 284 -9.32 14.15 14.82
C LEU A 284 -9.59 14.44 13.33
N ILE A 285 -10.85 14.44 12.90
CA ILE A 285 -11.28 14.94 11.58
C ILE A 285 -12.26 16.10 11.74
N THR A 286 -12.16 17.11 10.90
CA THR A 286 -13.17 18.16 10.73
C THR A 286 -13.85 17.97 9.38
N GLN A 287 -15.16 17.75 9.40
CA GLN A 287 -15.98 17.63 8.20
C GLN A 287 -16.67 18.96 7.91
N GLY A 288 -16.52 19.44 6.69
CA GLY A 288 -17.18 20.63 6.18
C GLY A 288 -18.67 20.44 5.96
N LYS A 289 -19.34 21.52 5.52
CA LYS A 289 -20.71 21.43 5.03
C LYS A 289 -20.79 20.40 3.91
N ALA A 290 -21.85 19.58 3.92
CA ALA A 290 -22.08 18.52 2.91
C ALA A 290 -20.97 17.45 2.84
N VAL A 291 -20.21 17.29 3.92
CA VAL A 291 -19.27 16.18 4.09
C VAL A 291 -19.70 15.30 5.24
N GLU A 292 -19.85 14.00 4.98
CA GLU A 292 -20.33 13.05 5.98
C GLU A 292 -19.49 11.78 6.02
N PHE A 293 -19.71 10.95 7.04
CA PHE A 293 -19.28 9.56 7.01
C PHE A 293 -20.44 8.70 6.55
N GLN A 294 -20.21 7.77 5.63
CA GLN A 294 -21.26 6.86 5.22
C GLN A 294 -21.65 5.96 6.40
N ARG A 295 -22.95 5.86 6.67
CA ARG A 295 -23.48 4.92 7.67
C ARG A 295 -23.65 3.56 6.99
N ASP A 296 -22.76 2.62 7.30
CA ASP A 296 -22.79 1.27 6.76
C ASP A 296 -22.34 0.28 7.84
N PRO A 297 -23.09 -0.83 8.09
CA PRO A 297 -22.71 -1.84 9.08
C PRO A 297 -21.32 -2.47 8.82
N LYS A 298 -20.80 -2.37 7.60
CA LYS A 298 -19.47 -2.85 7.22
C LYS A 298 -18.33 -1.92 7.69
N ILE A 299 -18.63 -0.69 8.09
CA ILE A 299 -17.65 0.26 8.60
C ILE A 299 -17.74 0.31 10.12
N LYS A 300 -16.59 0.11 10.77
CA LYS A 300 -16.44 0.27 12.22
C LYS A 300 -15.62 1.52 12.50
N TYR A 301 -16.20 2.48 13.19
CA TYR A 301 -15.52 3.71 13.56
C TYR A 301 -14.95 3.61 14.98
N LEU A 302 -13.65 3.89 15.12
CA LEU A 302 -12.96 4.01 16.40
C LEU A 302 -12.93 5.48 16.84
N TYR A 303 -13.60 5.77 17.95
CA TYR A 303 -13.67 7.10 18.58
C TYR A 303 -13.23 7.00 20.04
N GLY A 304 -12.16 7.69 20.43
CA GLY A 304 -11.69 7.71 21.82
C GLY A 304 -11.43 6.30 22.41
N GLY A 305 -11.12 5.33 21.54
CA GLY A 305 -10.91 3.93 21.91
C GLY A 305 -12.17 3.05 22.00
N VAL A 306 -13.33 3.55 21.58
CA VAL A 306 -14.59 2.80 21.46
C VAL A 306 -14.90 2.50 20.00
N ILE A 307 -15.40 1.29 19.70
CA ILE A 307 -15.87 0.88 18.37
C ILE A 307 -17.37 1.20 18.24
N SER A 308 -17.78 1.89 17.17
CA SER A 308 -19.17 2.22 16.84
C SER A 308 -19.46 1.96 15.35
N GLU A 309 -20.68 1.50 15.04
CA GLU A 309 -21.21 1.44 13.66
C GLU A 309 -21.85 2.77 13.22
N LEU A 310 -22.11 3.66 14.17
CA LEU A 310 -22.65 4.99 13.92
C LEU A 310 -21.51 6.01 13.98
N PRO A 311 -21.27 6.77 12.90
CA PRO A 311 -20.34 7.88 12.92
C PRO A 311 -20.93 9.00 13.79
N GLY A 312 -20.27 9.28 14.92
CA GLY A 312 -20.49 10.53 15.66
C GLY A 312 -21.76 10.62 16.51
N ASP A 313 -22.41 9.52 16.91
CA ASP A 313 -23.42 9.58 17.98
C ASP A 313 -22.72 9.80 19.34
N GLY A 314 -22.36 11.05 19.63
CA GLY A 314 -22.13 11.50 21.01
C GLY A 314 -21.04 10.79 21.82
N ALA A 315 -19.93 10.37 21.22
CA ALA A 315 -18.75 9.96 22.00
C ALA A 315 -18.00 11.18 22.53
N TYR A 316 -18.63 11.92 23.46
CA TYR A 316 -17.89 12.64 24.49
C TYR A 316 -17.28 11.56 25.39
N VAL A 317 -16.00 11.24 25.19
CA VAL A 317 -15.27 10.40 26.14
C VAL A 317 -14.68 11.31 27.20
N ASP A 318 -15.44 11.52 28.28
CA ASP A 318 -14.94 12.03 29.56
C ASP A 318 -14.75 10.86 30.54
N ALA A 319 -14.15 9.76 30.08
CA ALA A 319 -13.92 8.58 30.92
C ALA A 319 -12.70 7.75 30.45
N PRO A 320 -11.93 7.17 31.39
CA PRO A 320 -10.76 6.37 31.08
C PRO A 320 -11.13 5.10 30.32
N LEU A 321 -10.32 4.83 29.30
CA LEU A 321 -10.36 3.70 28.39
C LEU A 321 -10.45 2.35 29.13
N HIS A 322 -11.58 1.65 29.03
CA HIS A 322 -11.67 0.22 29.36
C HIS A 322 -11.43 -0.60 28.09
N ILE A 323 -10.23 -1.15 27.92
CA ILE A 323 -9.96 -2.18 26.92
C ILE A 323 -10.39 -3.52 27.54
N GLN A 324 -11.51 -4.10 27.08
CA GLN A 324 -11.81 -5.51 27.33
C GLN A 324 -11.11 -6.36 26.26
N GLY A 325 -9.93 -6.86 26.63
CA GLY A 325 -9.17 -7.88 25.93
C GLY A 325 -8.14 -8.42 26.91
N ASN A 326 -7.85 -9.72 26.85
CA ASN A 326 -6.92 -10.37 27.78
C ASN A 326 -5.50 -9.80 27.61
N ILE A 327 -5.17 -8.80 28.44
CA ILE A 327 -3.80 -8.32 28.61
C ILE A 327 -3.14 -9.28 29.61
N LEU A 328 -2.30 -10.18 29.11
CA LEU A 328 -1.39 -10.96 29.95
C LEU A 328 -0.22 -10.04 30.34
N SER A 329 -0.29 -9.41 31.53
CA SER A 329 0.89 -8.82 32.16
C SER A 329 1.02 -9.29 33.61
N GLU A 330 2.15 -9.93 33.93
CA GLU A 330 2.53 -10.39 35.27
C GLU A 330 3.10 -9.25 36.14
N GLY A 331 2.41 -8.12 36.20
CA GLY A 331 2.81 -6.99 37.03
C GLY A 331 1.67 -6.00 37.21
N ASP A 332 1.51 -5.49 38.43
CA ASP A 332 0.41 -4.60 38.81
C ASP A 332 0.47 -3.29 38.01
N ILE A 333 -0.51 -3.09 37.15
CA ILE A 333 -0.77 -1.80 36.49
C ILE A 333 -1.72 -1.01 37.39
N CYS A 334 -1.23 0.05 38.04
CA CYS A 334 -2.10 1.03 38.71
C CYS A 334 -2.65 2.04 37.69
N ILE A 335 -3.98 2.12 37.60
CA ILE A 335 -4.69 3.20 36.88
C ILE A 335 -5.70 3.83 37.85
N GLY A 336 -5.32 4.97 38.44
CA GLY A 336 -6.07 5.71 39.45
C GLY A 336 -5.14 6.34 40.50
N LYS A 337 -5.59 7.36 41.23
CA LYS A 337 -4.80 8.03 42.28
C LYS A 337 -4.45 6.99 43.35
N CYS A 338 -3.17 6.64 43.47
CA CYS A 338 -2.69 5.86 44.61
C CYS A 338 -2.72 6.76 45.84
N ASP A 339 -3.36 6.30 46.92
CA ASP A 339 -3.17 6.86 48.26
C ASP A 339 -1.82 6.40 48.83
#